data_AF-A0A3S2E366-F1
#
_entry.id   AF-A0A3S2E366-F1
#
_cell.length_a   1.000
_cell.length_b   1.000
_cell.length_c   1.000
_cell.angle_alpha   90.00
_cell.angle_beta   90.00
_cell.angle_gamma   90.00
#
_symmetry.space_group_name_H-M   'P 1'
#
loop_
_entity.id
_entity.type
_entity.pdbx_description
1 polymer ?
#
loop_
_entity_poly.entity_id
_entity_poly.type
_entity_poly.pdbx_seq_one_letter_code
_entity_poly.pdbx_strand_id
1 'polypeptide(L)'
;MIFDAARAAALELISPPFRAVFVKTLGLTVLALVALWFGLTSLVEWLALPWLQTLLPGMPSWAGWLGGIIAAIALAFGMALLIAPVTAVVAGLFLDDIAEVVERTDYPGDPTGRAMPALRSLVLSARFLGVVTLGNIVALLLLLVPGVNIASFFIVNGYLLGREFFEFAAMRFRGEDEARALRRHYAGTVFLAGLLIAAFLAVPLLNLLTPLFAAAMMVHLHKAISVREVARPPRG
;
A
#
# COMPACT_ATOMS: atom_id res chain seq x y z
N MET A 1 8.36 17.26 12.94
CA MET A 1 7.19 16.35 12.80
C MET A 1 7.41 15.32 11.71
N ILE A 2 7.36 15.69 10.42
CA ILE A 2 7.53 14.72 9.33
C ILE A 2 8.94 14.11 9.36
N PHE A 3 9.99 14.95 9.47
CA PHE A 3 11.37 14.47 9.55
C PHE A 3 11.65 13.63 10.80
N ASP A 4 11.11 14.01 11.95
CA ASP A 4 11.26 13.24 13.19
C ASP A 4 10.58 11.88 13.09
N ALA A 5 9.36 11.84 12.53
CA ALA A 5 8.62 10.59 12.27
C ALA A 5 9.37 9.69 11.27
N ALA A 6 9.92 10.25 10.20
CA ALA A 6 10.73 9.50 9.24
C ALA A 6 12.01 8.95 9.87
N ARG A 7 12.68 9.73 10.72
CA ARG A 7 13.89 9.30 11.42
C ARG A 7 13.61 8.19 12.42
N ALA A 8 12.54 8.31 13.22
CA ALA A 8 12.11 7.28 14.17
C ALA A 8 11.82 5.96 13.44
N ALA A 9 10.96 6.01 12.42
CA ALA A 9 10.62 4.84 11.60
C ALA A 9 11.86 4.17 10.97
N ALA A 10 12.83 4.95 10.49
CA ALA A 10 14.05 4.40 9.91
C ALA A 10 14.94 3.65 10.93
N LEU A 11 15.00 4.14 12.18
CA LEU A 11 15.75 3.49 13.25
C LEU A 11 15.04 2.21 13.74
N GLU A 12 13.71 2.22 13.78
CA GLU A 12 12.89 1.08 14.18
C GLU A 12 13.03 -0.12 13.24
N LEU A 13 13.24 0.09 11.93
CA LEU A 13 13.46 -0.99 10.97
C LEU A 13 14.59 -1.95 11.38
N ILE A 14 15.55 -1.49 12.17
CA ILE A 14 16.71 -2.26 12.62
C ILE A 14 16.46 -2.96 13.98
N SER A 15 15.40 -2.56 14.69
CA SER A 15 15.08 -2.99 16.06
C SER A 15 14.65 -4.47 16.16
N PRO A 16 14.93 -5.17 17.27
CA PRO A 16 14.56 -6.57 17.44
C PRO A 16 13.04 -6.85 17.32
N PRO A 17 12.12 -6.03 17.89
CA PRO A 17 10.69 -6.23 17.72
C PRO A 17 10.24 -6.16 16.26
N PHE A 18 10.78 -5.19 15.50
CA PHE A 18 10.45 -5.03 14.08
C PHE A 18 10.94 -6.18 13.22
N ARG A 19 12.04 -6.85 13.57
CA ARG A 19 12.51 -8.04 12.83
C ARG A 19 11.52 -9.20 12.91
N ALA A 20 10.92 -9.43 14.07
CA ALA A 20 9.91 -10.48 14.24
C ALA A 20 8.66 -10.17 13.40
N VAL A 21 8.21 -8.91 13.41
CA VAL A 21 7.10 -8.43 12.58
C VAL A 21 7.45 -8.54 11.10
N PHE A 22 8.66 -8.18 10.71
CA PHE A 22 9.14 -8.28 9.34
C PHE A 22 9.11 -9.72 8.83
N VAL A 23 9.63 -10.69 9.59
CA VAL A 23 9.63 -12.10 9.19
C VAL A 23 8.20 -12.65 9.09
N LYS A 24 7.32 -12.31 10.05
CA LYS A 24 5.89 -12.69 10.00
C LYS A 24 5.20 -12.09 8.77
N THR A 25 5.45 -10.82 8.50
CA THR A 25 4.91 -10.06 7.36
C THR A 25 5.39 -10.65 6.05
N LEU A 26 6.70 -10.92 5.94
CA LEU A 26 7.31 -11.51 4.76
C LEU A 26 6.76 -12.91 4.50
N GLY A 27 6.69 -13.76 5.53
CA GLY A 27 6.14 -15.12 5.41
C GLY A 27 4.68 -15.13 4.96
N LEU A 28 3.84 -14.26 5.54
CA LEU A 28 2.44 -14.17 5.18
C LEU A 28 2.23 -13.47 3.82
N THR A 29 3.10 -12.55 3.41
CA THR A 29 3.15 -11.99 2.04
C THR A 29 3.45 -13.08 1.02
N VAL A 30 4.46 -13.92 1.27
CA VAL A 30 4.80 -15.06 0.40
C VAL A 30 3.62 -16.02 0.33
N LEU A 31 2.99 -16.34 1.45
CA LEU A 31 1.80 -17.20 1.47
C LEU A 31 0.65 -16.60 0.65
N ALA A 32 0.38 -15.30 0.80
CA ALA A 32 -0.65 -14.60 0.03
C ALA A 32 -0.33 -14.57 -1.47
N LEU A 33 0.92 -14.35 -1.85
CA LEU A 33 1.37 -14.41 -3.23
C LEU A 33 1.20 -15.80 -3.84
N VAL A 34 1.53 -16.85 -3.09
CA VAL A 34 1.33 -18.25 -3.52
C VAL A 34 -0.16 -18.55 -3.68
N ALA A 35 -0.99 -18.18 -2.70
CA ALA A 35 -2.44 -18.36 -2.77
C ALA A 35 -3.05 -17.61 -3.95
N LEU A 36 -2.60 -16.37 -4.20
CA LEU A 36 -3.04 -15.58 -5.33
C LEU A 36 -2.58 -16.18 -6.65
N TRP A 37 -1.34 -16.65 -6.74
CA TRP A 37 -0.82 -17.34 -7.93
C TRP A 37 -1.76 -18.47 -8.32
N PHE A 38 -2.01 -19.42 -7.41
CA PHE A 38 -2.91 -20.54 -7.66
C PHE A 38 -4.35 -20.12 -7.95
N GLY A 39 -4.87 -19.13 -7.23
CA GLY A 39 -6.23 -18.62 -7.47
C GLY A 39 -6.38 -18.00 -8.85
N LEU A 40 -5.39 -17.22 -9.28
CA LEU A 40 -5.41 -16.53 -10.57
C LEU A 40 -5.17 -17.49 -11.74
N THR A 41 -4.20 -18.42 -11.64
CA THR A 41 -4.02 -19.46 -12.67
C THR A 41 -5.27 -20.32 -12.80
N SER A 42 -5.86 -20.77 -11.69
CA SER A 42 -7.11 -21.53 -11.73
C SER A 42 -8.25 -20.73 -12.39
N LEU A 43 -8.37 -19.44 -12.07
CA LEU A 43 -9.38 -18.56 -12.67
C LEU A 43 -9.16 -18.37 -14.17
N VAL A 44 -7.91 -18.16 -14.60
CA VAL A 44 -7.54 -18.03 -16.02
C VAL A 44 -7.81 -19.34 -16.76
N GLU A 45 -7.45 -20.48 -16.18
CA GLU A 45 -7.72 -21.82 -16.72
C GLU A 45 -9.22 -22.08 -16.90
N TRP A 46 -10.03 -21.68 -15.93
CA TRP A 46 -11.46 -21.97 -15.95
C TRP A 46 -12.27 -20.97 -16.78
N LEU A 47 -11.89 -19.69 -16.76
CA LEU A 47 -12.68 -18.60 -17.33
C LEU A 47 -12.11 -18.06 -18.63
N ALA A 48 -10.79 -17.87 -18.73
CA ALA A 48 -10.17 -17.16 -19.86
C ALA A 48 -9.70 -18.12 -20.96
N LEU A 49 -9.11 -19.27 -20.59
CA LEU A 49 -8.59 -20.28 -21.52
C LEU A 49 -9.66 -20.81 -22.50
N PRO A 50 -10.91 -21.13 -22.07
CA PRO A 50 -11.96 -21.57 -23.00
C PRO A 50 -12.36 -20.49 -24.02
N TRP A 51 -12.40 -19.23 -23.58
CA TRP A 51 -12.67 -18.09 -24.47
C TRP A 51 -11.52 -17.81 -25.43
N LEU A 52 -10.27 -17.97 -24.97
CA LEU A 52 -9.10 -17.79 -25.81
C LEU A 52 -9.02 -18.85 -26.91
N GLN A 53 -9.33 -20.11 -26.58
CA GLN A 53 -9.38 -21.22 -27.54
C GLN A 53 -10.48 -21.06 -28.59
N THR A 54 -11.60 -20.43 -28.23
CA THR A 54 -12.69 -20.15 -29.17
C THR A 54 -12.42 -18.93 -30.06
N LEU A 55 -11.72 -17.92 -29.55
CA LEU A 55 -11.35 -16.71 -30.32
C LEU A 55 -10.14 -16.93 -31.26
N LEU A 56 -9.27 -17.89 -30.97
CA LEU A 56 -8.06 -18.18 -31.76
C LEU A 56 -7.97 -19.66 -32.19
N PRO A 57 -8.92 -20.18 -33.01
CA PRO A 57 -8.82 -21.53 -33.52
C PRO A 57 -7.68 -21.64 -34.55
N GLY A 58 -6.76 -22.61 -34.36
CA GLY A 58 -5.81 -23.03 -35.40
C GLY A 58 -4.70 -22.03 -35.75
N MET A 59 -4.16 -21.30 -34.76
CA MET A 59 -3.06 -20.36 -35.01
C MET A 59 -1.87 -21.05 -35.71
N PRO A 60 -1.37 -20.52 -36.85
CA PRO A 60 -0.17 -21.03 -37.50
C PRO A 60 1.04 -21.06 -36.55
N SER A 61 1.95 -22.02 -36.70
CA SER A 61 3.14 -22.16 -35.82
C SER A 61 4.00 -20.90 -35.74
N TRP A 62 4.05 -20.10 -36.80
CA TRP A 62 4.69 -18.78 -36.84
C TRP A 62 3.80 -17.64 -36.33
N ALA A 63 2.48 -17.78 -36.28
CA ALA A 63 1.63 -16.81 -35.57
C ALA A 63 1.72 -17.02 -34.05
N GLY A 64 2.13 -18.23 -33.62
CA GLY A 64 2.34 -18.60 -32.22
C GLY A 64 3.40 -17.77 -31.50
N TRP A 65 4.45 -17.27 -32.17
CA TRP A 65 5.43 -16.39 -31.50
C TRP A 65 4.88 -14.97 -31.29
N LEU A 66 4.10 -14.43 -32.24
CA LEU A 66 3.39 -13.15 -32.06
C LEU A 66 2.30 -13.26 -31.00
N GLY A 67 1.52 -14.34 -31.01
CA GLY A 67 0.56 -14.66 -29.94
C GLY A 67 1.25 -14.82 -28.58
N GLY A 68 2.41 -15.48 -28.55
CA GLY A 68 3.24 -15.63 -27.36
C GLY A 68 3.80 -14.30 -26.84
N ILE A 69 4.22 -13.39 -27.73
CA ILE A 69 4.64 -12.03 -27.35
C ILE A 69 3.46 -11.23 -26.81
N ILE A 70 2.30 -11.25 -27.48
CA ILE A 70 1.10 -10.54 -27.02
C ILE A 70 0.64 -11.09 -25.67
N ALA A 71 0.64 -12.41 -25.49
CA ALA A 71 0.32 -13.07 -24.23
C ALA A 71 1.34 -12.74 -23.13
N ALA A 72 2.64 -12.73 -23.45
CA ALA A 72 3.70 -12.37 -22.51
C ALA A 72 3.62 -10.90 -22.09
N ILE A 73 3.32 -10.00 -23.03
CA ILE A 73 3.06 -8.58 -22.76
C ILE A 73 1.80 -8.46 -21.90
N ALA A 74 0.68 -9.06 -22.29
CA ALA A 74 -0.56 -9.02 -21.52
C ALA A 74 -0.39 -9.57 -20.11
N LEU A 75 0.38 -10.66 -19.95
CA LEU A 75 0.72 -11.25 -18.65
C LEU A 75 1.64 -10.33 -17.84
N ALA A 76 2.66 -9.73 -18.45
CA ALA A 76 3.55 -8.78 -17.79
C ALA A 76 2.80 -7.52 -17.33
N PHE A 77 1.91 -6.97 -18.16
CA PHE A 77 1.04 -5.86 -17.81
C PHE A 77 0.02 -6.24 -16.73
N GLY A 78 -0.58 -7.42 -16.83
CA GLY A 78 -1.48 -7.97 -15.82
C GLY A 78 -0.77 -8.11 -14.47
N MET A 79 0.44 -8.69 -14.45
CA MET A 79 1.24 -8.78 -13.23
C MET A 79 1.65 -7.40 -12.70
N ALA A 80 2.12 -6.49 -13.55
CA ALA A 80 2.47 -5.13 -13.14
C ALA A 80 1.27 -4.40 -12.51
N LEU A 81 0.07 -4.57 -13.07
CA LEU A 81 -1.16 -4.00 -12.54
C LEU A 81 -1.56 -4.65 -11.21
N LEU A 82 -1.23 -5.93 -10.99
CA LEU A 82 -1.55 -6.67 -9.76
C LEU A 82 -0.54 -6.47 -8.63
N ILE A 83 0.69 -6.03 -8.90
CA ILE A 83 1.70 -5.78 -7.86
C ILE A 83 1.17 -4.79 -6.82
N ALA A 84 0.69 -3.63 -7.27
CA ALA A 84 0.22 -2.58 -6.35
C ALA A 84 -1.01 -3.01 -5.53
N PRO A 85 -2.05 -3.63 -6.11
CA PRO A 85 -3.10 -4.37 -5.42
C PRO A 85 -2.62 -5.31 -4.32
N VAL A 86 -1.68 -6.19 -4.63
CA VAL A 86 -1.22 -7.19 -3.66
C VAL A 86 -0.48 -6.53 -2.52
N THR A 87 0.43 -5.61 -2.83
CA THR A 87 1.16 -4.84 -1.81
C THR A 87 0.22 -4.06 -0.89
N ALA A 88 -0.87 -3.53 -1.44
CA ALA A 88 -1.94 -2.84 -0.71
C ALA A 88 -2.65 -3.75 0.31
N VAL A 89 -3.10 -4.93 -0.12
CA VAL A 89 -3.78 -5.91 0.75
C VAL A 89 -2.84 -6.39 1.84
N VAL A 90 -1.61 -6.73 1.46
CA VAL A 90 -0.54 -7.11 2.38
C VAL A 90 -0.35 -6.00 3.41
N ALA A 91 -0.07 -4.76 2.98
CA ALA A 91 0.12 -3.64 3.89
C ALA A 91 -1.05 -3.47 4.86
N GLY A 92 -2.31 -3.53 4.40
CA GLY A 92 -3.50 -3.41 5.25
C GLY A 92 -3.64 -4.50 6.31
N LEU A 93 -3.17 -5.72 6.03
CA LEU A 93 -3.21 -6.84 6.98
C LEU A 93 -2.14 -6.72 8.09
N PHE A 94 -0.97 -6.15 7.78
CA PHE A 94 0.14 -6.06 8.75
C PHE A 94 0.26 -4.71 9.44
N LEU A 95 -0.42 -3.68 8.95
CA LEU A 95 -0.33 -2.33 9.49
C LEU A 95 -0.71 -2.29 10.97
N ASP A 96 -1.71 -3.06 11.38
CA ASP A 96 -2.13 -3.12 12.79
C ASP A 96 -1.06 -3.74 13.70
N ASP A 97 -0.37 -4.79 13.25
CA ASP A 97 0.73 -5.42 13.98
C ASP A 97 1.91 -4.44 14.13
N ILE A 98 2.26 -3.73 13.06
CA ILE A 98 3.34 -2.75 13.05
C ILE A 98 2.98 -1.57 13.97
N ALA A 99 1.77 -1.04 13.83
CA ALA A 99 1.31 0.08 14.63
C ALA A 99 1.25 -0.26 16.12
N GLU A 100 0.82 -1.47 16.48
CA GLU A 100 0.83 -1.92 17.87
C GLU A 100 2.25 -2.02 18.45
N VAL A 101 3.23 -2.48 17.65
CA VAL A 101 4.63 -2.53 18.08
C VAL A 101 5.20 -1.14 18.32
N VAL A 102 4.93 -0.19 17.42
CA VAL A 102 5.31 1.24 17.57
C VAL A 102 4.65 1.84 18.82
N GLU A 103 3.36 1.63 19.01
CA GLU A 103 2.63 2.13 20.17
C GLU A 103 3.22 1.60 21.48
N ARG A 104 3.54 0.31 21.56
CA ARG A 104 4.10 -0.29 22.78
C ARG A 104 5.54 0.10 23.04
N THR A 105 6.33 0.34 21.99
CA THR A 105 7.76 0.63 22.11
C THR A 105 8.01 2.11 22.35
N ASP A 106 7.37 2.98 21.58
CA ASP A 106 7.67 4.41 21.56
C ASP A 106 6.65 5.26 22.35
N TYR A 107 5.46 4.71 22.61
CA TYR A 107 4.40 5.40 23.36
C TYR A 107 3.83 4.53 24.49
N PRO A 108 4.66 3.98 25.41
CA PRO A 108 4.20 3.07 26.45
C PRO A 108 3.20 3.71 27.45
N GLY A 109 3.15 5.04 27.52
CA GLY A 109 2.22 5.79 28.37
C GLY A 109 0.87 6.12 27.73
N ASP A 110 0.71 5.89 26.42
CA ASP A 110 -0.54 6.13 25.71
C ASP A 110 -1.42 4.87 25.69
N PRO A 111 -2.76 5.01 25.64
CA PRO A 111 -3.63 3.86 25.39
C PRO A 111 -3.29 3.27 24.01
N THR A 112 -3.14 1.94 23.95
CA THR A 112 -2.97 1.22 22.68
C THR A 112 -4.21 1.37 21.82
N GLY A 113 -3.99 1.57 20.53
CA GLY A 113 -5.06 1.64 19.54
C GLY A 113 -5.82 0.32 19.45
N ARG A 114 -7.09 0.36 19.04
CA ARG A 114 -7.87 -0.85 18.81
C ARG A 114 -7.53 -1.40 17.42
N ALA A 115 -7.07 -2.65 17.37
CA ALA A 115 -6.85 -3.36 16.11
C ALA A 115 -8.14 -3.43 15.29
N MET A 116 -8.04 -3.24 13.97
CA MET A 116 -9.18 -3.33 13.07
C MET A 116 -9.59 -4.81 12.93
N PRO A 117 -10.90 -5.14 12.95
CA PRO A 117 -11.34 -6.50 12.69
C PRO A 117 -10.84 -6.99 11.33
N ALA A 118 -10.31 -8.22 11.25
CA ALA A 118 -9.67 -8.75 10.04
C ALA A 118 -10.57 -8.68 8.80
N LEU A 119 -11.88 -8.96 8.95
CA LEU A 119 -12.85 -8.85 7.86
C LEU A 119 -13.01 -7.40 7.37
N ARG A 120 -12.93 -6.42 8.27
CA ARG A 120 -13.00 -5.00 7.94
C ARG A 120 -11.71 -4.52 7.26
N SER A 121 -10.54 -4.99 7.72
CA SER A 121 -9.27 -4.76 7.02
C SER A 121 -9.30 -5.33 5.59
N LEU A 122 -9.87 -6.53 5.39
CA LEU A 122 -10.04 -7.12 4.06
C LEU A 122 -10.92 -6.26 3.14
N VAL A 123 -12.06 -5.76 3.64
CA VAL A 123 -12.97 -4.90 2.85
C VAL A 123 -12.33 -3.55 2.49
N LEU A 124 -11.64 -2.90 3.44
CA LEU A 124 -10.91 -1.66 3.14
C LEU A 124 -9.80 -1.91 2.14
N SER A 125 -9.05 -3.00 2.31
CA SER A 125 -8.02 -3.42 1.36
C SER A 125 -8.60 -3.63 -0.03
N ALA A 126 -9.74 -4.31 -0.16
CA ALA A 126 -10.44 -4.52 -1.43
C ALA A 126 -10.96 -3.21 -2.06
N ARG A 127 -11.34 -2.22 -1.26
CA ARG A 127 -11.69 -0.89 -1.79
C ARG A 127 -10.45 -0.14 -2.27
N PHE A 128 -9.36 -0.23 -1.51
CA PHE A 128 -8.07 0.35 -1.89
C PHE A 128 -7.52 -0.30 -3.16
N LEU A 129 -7.73 -1.61 -3.35
CA LEU A 129 -7.45 -2.32 -4.61
C LEU A 129 -8.06 -1.61 -5.81
N GLY A 130 -9.36 -1.28 -5.74
CA GLY A 130 -10.04 -0.59 -6.83
C GLY A 130 -9.45 0.79 -7.12
N VAL A 131 -9.13 1.56 -6.08
CA VAL A 131 -8.54 2.90 -6.22
C VAL A 131 -7.12 2.83 -6.79
N VAL A 132 -6.30 1.90 -6.31
CA VAL A 132 -4.93 1.68 -6.78
C VAL A 132 -4.92 1.17 -8.22
N THR A 133 -5.85 0.29 -8.59
CA THR A 133 -6.00 -0.21 -9.95
C THR A 133 -6.32 0.94 -10.92
N LEU A 134 -7.30 1.78 -10.56
CA LEU A 134 -7.63 2.98 -11.34
C LEU A 134 -6.43 3.94 -11.44
N GLY A 135 -5.72 4.18 -10.33
CA GLY A 135 -4.52 5.00 -10.30
C GLY A 135 -3.41 4.47 -11.22
N ASN A 136 -3.19 3.15 -11.24
CA ASN A 136 -2.20 2.52 -12.12
C ASN A 136 -2.60 2.59 -13.60
N ILE A 137 -3.89 2.45 -13.93
CA ILE A 137 -4.38 2.64 -15.30
C ILE A 137 -4.10 4.07 -15.76
N VAL A 138 -4.37 5.07 -14.91
CA VAL A 138 -4.05 6.48 -15.23
C VAL A 138 -2.54 6.68 -15.37
N ALA A 139 -1.75 6.13 -14.46
CA ALA A 139 -0.29 6.19 -14.54
C ALA A 139 0.26 5.55 -15.83
N LEU A 140 -0.37 4.47 -16.30
CA LEU A 140 -0.03 3.80 -17.54
C LEU A 140 -0.28 4.69 -18.77
N LEU A 141 -1.41 5.41 -18.78
CA LEU A 141 -1.70 6.37 -19.85
C LEU A 141 -0.72 7.55 -19.83
N LEU A 142 -0.32 7.99 -18.64
CA LEU A 142 0.68 9.04 -18.47
C LEU A 142 2.08 8.58 -18.88
N LEU A 143 2.36 7.27 -18.86
CA LEU A 143 3.65 6.67 -19.22
C LEU A 143 4.13 7.05 -20.63
N LEU A 144 3.19 7.37 -21.51
CA LEU A 144 3.43 7.76 -22.91
C LEU A 144 3.99 9.18 -23.07
N VAL A 145 4.02 9.98 -22.00
CA VAL A 145 4.52 11.37 -22.03
C VAL A 145 5.89 11.46 -21.33
N PRO A 146 6.99 11.71 -22.07
CA PRO A 146 8.34 11.81 -21.49
C PRO A 146 8.40 12.89 -20.39
N GLY A 147 9.06 12.57 -19.27
CA GLY A 147 9.22 13.47 -18.12
C GLY A 147 8.03 13.57 -17.16
N VAL A 148 6.80 13.33 -17.64
CA VAL A 148 5.60 13.29 -16.78
C VAL A 148 5.59 12.07 -15.86
N ASN A 149 6.24 10.98 -16.26
CA ASN A 149 6.23 9.71 -15.54
C ASN A 149 6.80 9.80 -14.12
N ILE A 150 7.92 10.51 -13.96
CA ILE A 150 8.59 10.63 -12.66
C ILE A 150 7.73 11.49 -11.74
N ALA A 151 7.31 12.67 -12.19
CA ALA A 151 6.43 13.54 -11.38
C ALA A 151 5.12 12.85 -11.02
N SER A 152 4.49 12.16 -11.97
CA SER A 152 3.25 11.41 -11.76
C SER A 152 3.44 10.27 -10.79
N PHE A 153 4.54 9.52 -10.88
CA PHE A 153 4.86 8.45 -9.93
C PHE A 153 4.88 8.98 -8.50
N PHE A 154 5.62 10.06 -8.24
CA PHE A 154 5.74 10.64 -6.90
C PHE A 154 4.43 11.24 -6.40
N ILE A 155 3.71 11.98 -7.25
CA ILE A 155 2.45 12.64 -6.86
C ILE A 155 1.36 11.60 -6.58
N VAL A 156 1.18 10.64 -7.48
CA VAL A 156 0.13 9.61 -7.37
C VAL A 156 0.41 8.70 -6.19
N ASN A 157 1.62 8.12 -6.11
CA ASN A 157 1.97 7.25 -4.98
C ASN A 157 2.03 8.02 -3.67
N GLY A 158 2.56 9.24 -3.65
CA GLY A 158 2.60 10.07 -2.45
C GLY A 158 1.21 10.40 -1.92
N TYR A 159 0.27 10.74 -2.81
CA TYR A 159 -1.12 10.96 -2.42
C TYR A 159 -1.81 9.69 -1.94
N LEU A 160 -1.71 8.59 -2.68
CA LEU A 160 -2.38 7.34 -2.35
C LEU A 160 -1.86 6.75 -1.04
N LEU A 161 -0.53 6.59 -0.91
CA LEU A 161 0.11 6.04 0.28
C LEU A 161 -0.10 6.97 1.49
N GLY A 162 0.08 8.28 1.29
CA GLY A 162 -0.15 9.27 2.34
C GLY A 162 -1.56 9.16 2.91
N ARG A 163 -2.57 9.20 2.04
CA ARG A 163 -3.98 9.13 2.41
C ARG A 163 -4.30 7.84 3.15
N GLU A 164 -3.90 6.71 2.60
CA GLU A 164 -4.31 5.39 3.06
C GLU A 164 -3.67 5.03 4.40
N PHE A 165 -2.33 5.11 4.49
CA PHE A 165 -1.62 4.75 5.71
C PHE A 165 -1.94 5.70 6.87
N PHE A 166 -2.20 6.98 6.59
CA PHE A 166 -2.65 7.92 7.62
C PHE A 166 -4.06 7.60 8.13
N GLU A 167 -5.02 7.33 7.24
CA GLU A 167 -6.37 6.95 7.66
C GLU A 167 -6.33 5.68 8.51
N PHE A 168 -5.53 4.68 8.14
CA PHE A 168 -5.34 3.48 8.95
C PHE A 168 -4.76 3.77 10.34
N ALA A 169 -3.69 4.56 10.41
CA ALA A 169 -3.10 4.96 11.69
C ALA A 169 -4.08 5.73 12.58
N ALA A 170 -4.89 6.61 11.99
CA ALA A 170 -5.89 7.40 12.72
C ALA A 170 -7.10 6.57 13.18
N MET A 171 -7.56 5.62 12.37
CA MET A 171 -8.71 4.76 12.68
C MET A 171 -8.48 3.83 13.87
N ARG A 172 -7.23 3.62 14.29
CA ARG A 172 -6.89 2.89 15.53
C ARG A 172 -7.35 3.64 16.80
N PHE A 173 -7.52 4.95 16.71
CA PHE A 173 -7.86 5.82 17.85
C PHE A 173 -9.21 6.53 17.70
N ARG A 174 -9.75 6.61 16.48
CA ARG A 174 -10.90 7.44 16.13
C ARG A 174 -11.83 6.72 15.16
N GLY A 175 -13.08 7.19 15.04
CA GLY A 175 -14.02 6.68 14.04
C GLY A 175 -13.55 6.96 12.60
N GLU A 176 -14.07 6.21 11.62
CA GLU A 176 -13.70 6.38 10.20
C GLU A 176 -13.94 7.81 9.69
N ASP A 177 -15.09 8.41 10.05
CA ASP A 177 -15.43 9.76 9.63
C ASP A 177 -14.51 10.81 10.28
N GLU A 178 -14.14 10.62 11.54
CA GLU A 178 -13.21 11.49 12.26
C GLU A 178 -11.78 11.37 11.69
N ALA A 179 -11.33 10.16 11.38
CA ALA A 179 -10.05 9.92 10.73
C ALA A 179 -9.98 10.61 9.37
N ARG A 180 -11.04 10.50 8.57
CA ARG A 180 -11.14 11.16 7.26
C ARG A 180 -11.20 12.69 7.39
N ALA A 181 -11.90 13.22 8.38
CA ALA A 181 -11.96 14.66 8.66
C ALA A 181 -10.57 15.19 9.06
N LEU A 182 -9.88 14.48 9.95
CA LEU A 182 -8.52 14.83 10.39
C LEU A 182 -7.55 14.84 9.22
N ARG A 183 -7.59 13.81 8.37
CA ARG A 183 -6.76 13.73 7.16
C ARG A 183 -7.03 14.91 6.24
N ARG A 184 -8.31 15.26 5.98
CA ARG A 184 -8.66 16.40 5.11
C ARG A 184 -8.12 17.71 5.66
N HIS A 185 -8.21 17.91 6.98
CA HIS A 185 -7.67 19.10 7.65
C HIS A 185 -6.14 19.19 7.55
N TYR A 186 -5.45 18.06 7.61
CA TYR A 186 -3.98 17.97 7.49
C TYR A 186 -3.49 17.45 6.13
N ALA A 187 -4.27 17.63 5.06
CA ALA A 187 -4.03 16.98 3.78
C ALA A 187 -2.64 17.27 3.19
N GLY A 188 -2.16 18.51 3.31
CA GLY A 188 -0.82 18.89 2.84
C GLY A 188 0.30 18.18 3.61
N THR A 189 0.18 18.09 4.94
CA THR A 189 1.16 17.37 5.78
C THR A 189 1.16 15.87 5.49
N VAL A 190 -0.03 15.28 5.34
CA VAL A 190 -0.21 13.87 5.00
C VAL A 190 0.36 13.56 3.61
N PHE A 191 0.13 14.44 2.64
CA PHE A 191 0.67 14.31 1.29
C PHE A 191 2.21 14.40 1.28
N LEU A 192 2.80 15.36 1.99
CA LEU A 192 4.26 15.48 2.11
C LEU A 192 4.88 14.26 2.80
N ALA A 193 4.24 13.71 3.82
CA ALA A 193 4.67 12.46 4.42
C ALA A 193 4.58 11.29 3.42
N GLY A 194 3.49 11.23 2.66
CA GLY A 194 3.32 10.26 1.58
C GLY A 194 4.39 10.37 0.48
N LEU A 195 4.84 11.58 0.14
CA LEU A 195 5.95 11.79 -0.82
C LEU A 195 7.27 11.16 -0.33
N LEU A 196 7.55 11.23 0.97
CA LEU A 196 8.73 10.55 1.54
C LEU A 196 8.60 9.03 1.47
N ILE A 197 7.40 8.50 1.73
CA ILE A 197 7.11 7.07 1.55
C ILE A 197 7.31 6.68 0.07
N ALA A 198 6.82 7.49 -0.88
CA ALA A 198 7.01 7.25 -2.30
C ALA A 198 8.49 7.30 -2.73
N ALA A 199 9.31 8.15 -2.09
CA ALA A 199 10.76 8.15 -2.31
C ALA A 199 11.43 6.88 -1.78
N PHE A 200 10.98 6.37 -0.64
CA PHE A 200 11.44 5.09 -0.09
C PHE A 200 11.04 3.91 -1.00
N LEU A 201 9.80 3.93 -1.50
CA LEU A 201 9.25 2.98 -2.47
C LEU A 201 10.07 2.93 -3.78
N ALA A 202 10.56 4.08 -4.25
CA ALA A 202 11.31 4.19 -5.50
C ALA A 202 12.66 3.46 -5.48
N VAL A 203 13.21 3.20 -4.29
CA VAL A 203 14.49 2.50 -4.14
C VAL A 203 14.22 0.98 -4.06
N PRO A 204 14.71 0.15 -5.01
CA PRO A 204 14.31 -1.25 -5.12
C PRO A 204 14.50 -2.09 -3.85
N LEU A 205 15.62 -1.92 -3.15
CA LEU A 205 15.90 -2.67 -1.91
C LEU A 205 15.06 -2.15 -0.73
N LEU A 206 14.78 -0.85 -0.68
CA LEU A 206 13.97 -0.23 0.39
C LEU A 206 12.47 -0.46 0.17
N ASN A 207 12.04 -0.75 -1.06
CA ASN A 207 10.66 -1.08 -1.40
C ASN A 207 10.11 -2.19 -0.50
N LEU A 208 10.90 -3.24 -0.22
CA LEU A 208 10.52 -4.35 0.67
C LEU A 208 10.21 -3.90 2.10
N LEU A 209 10.84 -2.82 2.56
CA LEU A 209 10.66 -2.25 3.90
C LEU A 209 9.64 -1.11 3.92
N THR A 210 9.14 -0.69 2.75
CA THR A 210 8.23 0.45 2.61
C THR A 210 6.96 0.32 3.44
N PRO A 211 6.27 -0.84 3.49
CA PRO A 211 5.06 -0.96 4.32
C PRO A 211 5.33 -0.75 5.81
N LEU A 212 6.47 -1.27 6.31
CA LEU A 212 6.89 -1.09 7.70
C LEU A 212 7.21 0.37 8.00
N PHE A 213 8.01 0.98 7.13
CA PHE A 213 8.35 2.39 7.23
C PHE A 213 7.11 3.29 7.18
N ALA A 214 6.21 3.05 6.23
CA ALA A 214 4.98 3.81 6.04
C ALA A 214 4.05 3.74 7.26
N ALA A 215 3.85 2.54 7.81
CA ALA A 215 3.02 2.33 8.98
C ALA A 215 3.59 3.07 10.20
N ALA A 216 4.87 2.85 10.53
CA ALA A 216 5.52 3.52 11.65
C ALA A 216 5.50 5.05 11.51
N MET A 217 5.91 5.56 10.34
CA MET A 217 5.93 6.99 10.05
C MET A 217 4.55 7.63 10.22
N MET A 218 3.48 6.98 9.75
CA MET A 218 2.12 7.51 9.84
C MET A 218 1.53 7.42 11.26
N VAL A 219 1.93 6.44 12.06
CA VAL A 219 1.59 6.38 13.50
C VAL A 219 2.21 7.56 14.24
N HIS A 220 3.51 7.81 14.07
CA HIS A 220 4.17 8.97 14.67
C HIS A 220 3.55 10.29 14.18
N LEU A 221 3.24 10.37 12.88
CA LEU A 221 2.60 11.56 12.33
C LEU A 221 1.22 11.80 12.95
N HIS A 222 0.41 10.75 13.09
CA HIS A 222 -0.90 10.82 13.72
C HIS A 222 -0.79 11.25 15.19
N LYS A 223 0.14 10.68 15.96
CA LYS A 223 0.40 11.06 17.35
C LYS A 223 0.82 12.53 17.46
N ALA A 224 1.77 12.96 16.63
CA ALA A 224 2.24 14.34 16.56
C ALA A 224 1.10 15.34 16.22
N ILE A 225 0.23 14.99 15.27
CA ILE A 225 -0.94 15.80 14.90
C ILE A 225 -1.96 15.82 16.05
N SER A 226 -2.20 14.69 16.71
CA SER A 226 -3.17 14.58 17.81
C SER A 226 -2.78 15.46 19.00
N VAL A 227 -1.50 15.48 19.37
CA VAL A 227 -1.00 16.39 20.43
C VAL A 227 -1.24 17.86 20.06
N ARG A 228 -1.03 18.23 18.79
CA ARG A 228 -1.28 19.60 18.31
C ARG A 228 -2.75 19.99 18.31
N GLU A 229 -3.65 19.07 17.99
CA GLU A 229 -5.10 19.33 18.05
C GLU A 229 -5.58 19.53 19.48
N VAL A 230 -5.06 18.75 20.45
CA VAL A 230 -5.39 18.95 21.88
C VAL A 230 -4.84 20.27 22.41
N ALA A 231 -3.65 20.70 21.95
CA ALA A 231 -3.05 21.98 22.34
C ALA A 231 -3.70 23.20 21.67
N ARG A 232 -4.65 23.01 20.75
CA ARG A 232 -5.29 24.10 20.01
C ARG A 232 -6.46 24.68 20.82
N PRO A 233 -6.54 26.01 21.01
CA PRO A 233 -7.69 26.60 21.69
C PRO A 233 -8.97 26.37 20.89
N PRO A 234 -10.13 26.18 21.56
CA PRO A 234 -11.41 26.00 20.87
C PRO A 234 -11.68 27.21 19.98
N ARG A 235 -12.01 26.94 18.72
CA ARG A 235 -12.47 27.98 17.78
C ARG A 235 -13.87 28.39 18.23
N GLY A 236 -13.94 29.48 18.99
CA GLY A 236 -15.19 30.21 19.26
C GLY A 236 -15.70 30.91 18.02
#